data_AF-A0A7S3ZET1-F1
#
_entry.id   AF-A0A7S3ZET1-F1
#
_cell.length_a   1.000
_cell.length_b   1.000
_cell.length_c   1.000
_cell.angle_alpha   90.00
_cell.angle_beta   90.00
_cell.angle_gamma   90.00
#
_symmetry.space_group_name_H-M   'P 1'
#
loop_
_entity.id
_entity.type
_entity.pdbx_description
1 polymer ?
#
loop_
_entity_poly.entity_id
_entity_poly.type
_entity_poly.pdbx_seq_one_letter_code
_entity_poly.pdbx_strand_id
1 'polypeptide(L)'
;MASRVYAPPSPSLYLLPPTSEIDLQEFGRCARDRIKLLKSVEKYDAESLSQQLLMVKELSKDLKFGERKDVVSHYIVSMALCQQDWSRQWFVKWERALLLLRYHGLGK
;
A
#
# COMPACT_ATOMS: atom_id res chain seq x y z
N MET A 1 -4.39 20.99 -22.50
CA MET A 1 -4.76 20.85 -21.08
C MET A 1 -5.31 19.44 -20.87
N ALA A 2 -4.44 18.46 -20.63
CA ALA A 2 -4.84 17.07 -20.48
C ALA A 2 -4.93 16.72 -18.99
N SER A 3 -6.12 16.35 -18.54
CA SER A 3 -6.36 15.81 -17.21
C SER A 3 -5.39 14.68 -16.90
N ARG A 4 -4.54 14.87 -15.89
CA ARG A 4 -3.79 13.78 -15.25
C ARG A 4 -4.78 12.88 -14.53
N VAL A 5 -5.41 11.98 -15.28
CA VAL A 5 -6.31 10.96 -14.75
C VAL A 5 -5.46 9.93 -13.99
N TYR A 6 -5.40 10.11 -12.66
CA TYR A 6 -5.27 9.08 -11.62
C TYR A 6 -4.53 7.78 -12.00
N ALA A 7 -3.21 7.85 -12.10
CA ALA A 7 -2.36 6.66 -12.06
C ALA A 7 -2.18 6.20 -10.60
N PRO A 8 -2.26 4.88 -10.30
CA PRO A 8 -1.85 4.37 -8.99
C PRO A 8 -0.40 4.79 -8.71
N PRO A 9 0.00 5.00 -7.44
CA PRO A 9 1.38 5.34 -7.12
C PRO A 9 2.32 4.28 -7.70
N SER A 10 3.40 4.74 -8.34
CA SER A 10 4.43 3.88 -8.93
C SER A 10 4.93 2.87 -7.90
N PRO A 11 5.18 1.60 -8.28
CA PRO A 11 5.68 0.59 -7.37
C PRO A 11 7.02 1.06 -6.81
N SER A 12 7.03 1.31 -5.51
CA SER A 12 8.23 1.65 -4.76
C SER A 12 8.78 0.41 -4.07
N LEU A 13 10.10 0.25 -4.09
CA LEU A 13 10.81 -0.79 -3.34
C LEU A 13 11.17 -0.35 -1.91
N TYR A 14 10.78 0.86 -1.50
CA TYR A 14 11.02 1.40 -0.15
C TYR A 14 12.51 1.35 0.27
N LEU A 15 13.41 1.79 -0.62
CA LEU A 15 14.85 1.75 -0.39
C LEU A 15 15.36 2.84 0.56
N LEU A 16 14.64 3.96 0.64
CA LEU A 16 15.03 5.13 1.44
C LEU A 16 13.94 5.45 2.46
N PRO A 17 14.29 5.66 3.74
CA PRO A 17 13.34 6.06 4.76
C PRO A 17 12.80 7.47 4.47
N PRO A 18 11.53 7.75 4.83
CA PRO A 18 10.96 9.09 4.68
C PRO A 18 11.65 10.07 5.63
N THR A 19 12.09 11.21 5.10
CA THR A 19 12.67 12.32 5.90
C THR A 19 11.65 13.38 6.28
N SER A 20 10.41 13.24 5.84
CA SER A 20 9.34 14.21 6.10
C SER A 20 8.76 14.05 7.50
N GLU A 21 8.51 15.17 8.18
CA GLU A 21 7.80 15.18 9.45
C GLU A 21 6.29 14.92 9.29
N ILE A 22 5.69 14.25 10.26
CA ILE A 22 4.26 13.95 10.33
C ILE A 22 3.74 14.24 11.73
N ASP A 23 2.49 14.69 11.82
CA ASP A 23 1.81 14.80 13.11
C ASP A 23 1.30 13.42 13.57
N LEU A 24 0.91 13.33 14.84
CA LEU A 24 0.43 12.09 15.45
C LEU A 24 -0.87 11.58 14.82
N GLN A 25 -1.72 12.49 14.34
CA GLN A 25 -3.00 12.14 13.73
C GLN A 25 -2.80 11.52 12.33
N GLU A 26 -1.87 12.07 11.55
CA GLU A 26 -1.42 11.55 10.26
C GLU A 26 -0.71 10.21 10.45
N PHE A 27 0.16 10.08 11.47
CA PHE A 27 0.80 8.81 11.80
C PHE A 27 -0.23 7.70 12.00
N GLY A 28 -1.22 7.95 12.87
CA GLY A 28 -2.28 6.98 13.14
C GLY A 28 -3.15 6.68 11.92
N ARG A 29 -3.40 7.67 11.06
CA ARG A 29 -4.18 7.50 9.82
C ARG A 29 -3.42 6.63 8.82
N CYS A 30 -2.16 6.93 8.56
CA CYS A 30 -1.30 6.16 7.66
C CYS A 30 -1.20 4.68 8.06
N ALA A 31 -1.04 4.41 9.37
CA ALA A 31 -1.02 3.05 9.89
C ALA A 31 -2.32 2.29 9.58
N ARG A 32 -3.47 2.88 9.94
CA ARG A 32 -4.79 2.26 9.74
C ARG A 32 -5.08 2.02 8.26
N ASP A 33 -4.82 3.01 7.43
CA ASP A 33 -5.13 2.98 6.01
C ASP A 33 -4.33 1.87 5.30
N ARG A 34 -3.04 1.72 5.63
CA ARG A 34 -2.21 0.65 5.03
C ARG A 34 -2.57 -0.73 5.55
N ILE A 35 -2.85 -0.89 6.85
CA ILE A 35 -3.33 -2.18 7.38
C ILE A 35 -4.66 -2.57 6.70
N LYS A 36 -5.56 -1.62 6.51
CA LYS A 36 -6.83 -1.84 5.80
C LYS A 36 -6.57 -2.27 4.35
N LEU A 37 -5.64 -1.62 3.66
CA LEU A 37 -5.22 -1.99 2.31
C LEU A 37 -4.67 -3.42 2.26
N LEU A 38 -3.73 -3.77 3.12
CA LEU A 38 -3.12 -5.11 3.17
C LEU A 38 -4.16 -6.20 3.47
N LYS A 39 -5.10 -5.94 4.39
CA LYS A 39 -6.24 -6.84 4.66
C LYS A 39 -7.17 -7.00 3.46
N SER A 40 -7.35 -5.96 2.66
CA SER A 40 -8.08 -6.10 1.40
C SER A 40 -7.29 -6.99 0.43
N VAL A 41 -5.99 -6.73 0.23
CA VAL A 41 -5.15 -7.61 -0.62
C VAL A 41 -5.23 -9.07 -0.17
N GLU A 42 -5.21 -9.32 1.14
CA GLU A 42 -5.37 -10.65 1.73
C GLU A 42 -6.69 -11.32 1.35
N LYS A 43 -7.81 -10.62 1.49
CA LYS A 43 -9.13 -11.15 1.18
C LYS A 43 -9.24 -11.61 -0.28
N TYR A 44 -8.54 -10.91 -1.18
CA TYR A 44 -8.69 -11.10 -2.61
C TYR A 44 -7.67 -12.05 -3.23
N ASP A 45 -6.72 -12.62 -2.47
CA ASP A 45 -5.80 -13.68 -2.92
C ASP A 45 -6.54 -14.90 -3.51
N ALA A 46 -7.81 -15.09 -3.13
CA ALA A 46 -8.68 -16.16 -3.62
C ALA A 46 -9.47 -15.80 -4.91
N GLU A 47 -9.46 -14.54 -5.36
CA GLU A 47 -10.24 -14.05 -6.52
C GLU A 47 -9.37 -13.84 -7.77
N SER A 48 -10.01 -13.69 -8.94
CA SER A 48 -9.30 -13.48 -10.22
C SER A 48 -8.42 -12.21 -10.20
N LEU A 49 -7.23 -12.30 -10.80
CA LEU A 49 -6.26 -11.20 -10.90
C LEU A 49 -6.87 -9.89 -11.45
N SER A 50 -7.86 -9.99 -12.34
CA SER A 50 -8.56 -8.83 -12.90
C SER A 50 -9.48 -8.12 -11.88
N GLN A 51 -10.14 -8.87 -11.01
CA GLN A 51 -10.97 -8.34 -9.93
C GLN A 51 -10.09 -7.72 -8.83
N GLN A 52 -8.99 -8.38 -8.48
CA GLN A 52 -7.97 -7.87 -7.57
C GLN A 52 -7.46 -6.49 -8.01
N LEU A 53 -7.10 -6.36 -9.29
CA LEU A 53 -6.53 -5.12 -9.82
C LEU A 53 -7.53 -3.97 -9.82
N LEU A 54 -8.79 -4.22 -10.21
CA LEU A 54 -9.83 -3.19 -10.20
C LEU A 54 -10.09 -2.69 -8.77
N MET A 55 -10.23 -3.60 -7.81
CA MET A 55 -10.49 -3.21 -6.42
C MET A 55 -9.30 -2.55 -5.75
N VAL A 56 -8.07 -2.99 -5.96
CA VAL A 56 -6.89 -2.30 -5.41
C VAL A 56 -6.76 -0.91 -6.01
N LYS A 57 -7.10 -0.71 -7.29
CA LYS A 57 -7.17 0.62 -7.89
C LYS A 57 -8.24 1.47 -7.20
N GLU A 58 -9.45 0.97 -6.97
CA GLU A 58 -10.50 1.70 -6.25
C GLU A 58 -10.11 1.98 -4.79
N LEU A 59 -9.57 1.02 -4.06
CA LEU A 59 -9.11 1.21 -2.68
C LEU A 59 -7.93 2.18 -2.61
N SER A 60 -7.03 2.16 -3.59
CA SER A 60 -5.93 3.12 -3.66
C SER A 60 -6.42 4.54 -3.95
N LYS A 61 -7.52 4.69 -4.69
CA LYS A 61 -8.22 5.97 -4.90
C LYS A 61 -8.91 6.45 -3.63
N ASP A 62 -9.61 5.55 -2.93
CA ASP A 62 -10.30 5.86 -1.66
C ASP A 62 -9.32 6.23 -0.55
N LEU A 63 -8.16 5.56 -0.53
CA LEU A 63 -7.10 5.80 0.46
C LEU A 63 -6.16 6.96 0.09
N LYS A 64 -6.32 7.57 -1.10
CA LYS A 64 -5.52 8.72 -1.61
C LYS A 64 -4.05 8.66 -1.20
N PHE A 65 -3.42 7.50 -1.37
CA PHE A 65 -2.00 7.35 -1.10
C PHE A 65 -1.21 8.04 -2.21
N GLY A 66 -0.94 9.34 -2.02
CA GLY A 66 0.15 9.99 -2.75
C GLY A 66 1.46 9.27 -2.44
N GLU A 67 2.44 9.36 -3.34
CA GLU A 67 3.75 8.69 -3.23
C GLU A 67 4.38 8.85 -1.83
N ARG A 68 4.31 10.07 -1.26
CA ARG A 68 4.76 10.36 0.10
C ARG A 68 4.04 9.54 1.17
N LYS A 69 2.70 9.48 1.12
CA LYS A 69 1.91 8.72 2.10
C LYS A 69 2.12 7.22 1.95
N ASP A 70 2.35 6.74 0.73
CA ASP A 70 2.65 5.34 0.49
C ASP A 70 3.97 4.95 1.14
N VAL A 71 5.03 5.74 0.95
CA VAL A 71 6.31 5.51 1.63
C VAL A 71 6.17 5.63 3.15
N VAL A 72 5.55 6.69 3.64
CA VAL A 72 5.38 6.90 5.09
C VAL A 72 4.62 5.75 5.76
N SER A 73 3.48 5.36 5.20
CA SER A 73 2.68 4.28 5.77
C SER A 73 3.39 2.93 5.75
N HIS A 74 4.27 2.67 4.77
CA HIS A 74 5.09 1.46 4.72
C HIS A 74 5.96 1.34 5.97
N TYR A 75 6.72 2.40 6.25
CA TYR A 75 7.64 2.41 7.38
C TYR A 75 6.91 2.40 8.73
N ILE A 76 5.79 3.12 8.84
CA ILE A 76 4.96 3.10 10.06
C ILE A 76 4.46 1.69 10.37
N VAL A 77 3.91 0.99 9.38
CA VAL A 77 3.40 -0.37 9.57
C VAL A 77 4.54 -1.38 9.77
N SER A 78 5.70 -1.16 9.14
CA SER A 78 6.89 -1.98 9.36
C SER A 78 7.33 -1.95 10.81
N MET A 79 7.34 -0.78 11.45
CA MET A 79 7.63 -0.65 12.88
C MET A 79 6.60 -1.35 13.77
N ALA A 80 5.33 -1.34 13.38
CA ALA A 80 4.27 -1.97 14.15
C ALA A 80 4.28 -3.50 14.03
N LEU A 81 4.56 -4.05 12.83
CA LEU A 81 4.39 -5.48 12.54
C LEU A 81 5.69 -6.30 12.63
N CYS A 82 6.85 -5.67 12.85
CA CYS A 82 8.12 -6.37 12.98
C CYS A 82 8.28 -7.15 14.30
N GLN A 83 7.43 -6.86 15.30
CA GLN A 83 7.60 -7.33 16.69
C GLN A 83 7.40 -8.84 16.87
N GLN A 84 6.51 -9.45 16.10
CA GLN A 84 6.19 -10.88 16.18
C GLN A 84 6.46 -11.55 14.84
N ASP A 85 6.89 -12.82 14.84
CA ASP A 85 7.23 -13.53 13.61
C ASP A 85 6.03 -13.70 12.69
N TRP A 86 4.87 -14.08 13.24
CA TRP A 86 3.65 -14.28 12.47
C TRP A 86 3.17 -12.97 11.83
N SER A 87 3.25 -11.83 12.54
CA SER A 87 2.84 -10.53 12.00
C SER A 87 3.81 -10.02 10.95
N ARG A 88 5.10 -10.30 11.11
CA ARG A 88 6.14 -9.98 10.13
C ARG A 88 5.96 -10.79 8.85
N GLN A 89 5.70 -12.09 8.96
CA GLN A 89 5.42 -12.95 7.81
C GLN A 89 4.15 -12.52 7.07
N TRP A 90 3.08 -12.20 7.81
CA TRP A 90 1.84 -11.67 7.25
C TRP A 90 2.09 -10.37 6.47
N PHE A 91 2.82 -9.43 7.08
CA PHE A 91 3.19 -8.17 6.44
C PHE A 91 3.96 -8.39 5.14
N VAL A 92 5.06 -9.15 5.18
CA VAL A 92 5.90 -9.40 3.99
C VAL A 92 5.12 -10.08 2.87
N LYS A 93 4.27 -11.06 3.20
CA LYS A 93 3.44 -11.77 2.21
C LYS A 93 2.55 -10.79 1.44
N TRP A 94 1.78 -9.98 2.16
CA TRP A 94 0.79 -9.11 1.53
C TRP A 94 1.38 -7.84 0.93
N GLU A 95 2.48 -7.35 1.48
CA GLU A 95 3.24 -6.23 0.92
C GLU A 95 3.86 -6.62 -0.44
N ARG A 96 4.40 -7.84 -0.55
CA ARG A 96 4.85 -8.40 -1.83
C ARG A 96 3.70 -8.53 -2.82
N ALA A 97 2.55 -9.04 -2.39
CA ALA A 97 1.37 -9.16 -3.26
C ALA A 97 0.90 -7.79 -3.76
N LEU A 98 0.85 -6.78 -2.88
CA LEU A 98 0.52 -5.40 -3.24
C LEU A 98 1.50 -4.83 -4.27
N LEU A 99 2.81 -5.07 -4.10
CA LEU A 99 3.84 -4.64 -5.06
C LEU A 99 3.61 -5.27 -6.44
N LEU A 100 3.35 -6.58 -6.49
CA LEU A 100 3.07 -7.30 -7.74
C LEU A 100 1.79 -6.77 -8.42
N LEU A 101 0.73 -6.53 -7.65
CA LEU A 101 -0.51 -5.95 -8.18
C LEU A 101 -0.29 -4.57 -8.78
N ARG A 102 0.52 -3.73 -8.12
CA ARG A 102 0.91 -2.41 -8.66
C ARG A 102 1.73 -2.53 -9.94
N TYR A 103 2.69 -3.45 -9.98
CA TYR A 103 3.50 -3.72 -11.16
C TYR A 103 2.65 -4.18 -12.36
N HIS A 104 1.79 -5.17 -12.16
CA HIS A 104 0.85 -5.63 -13.20
C HIS A 104 -0.15 -4.54 -13.60
N GLY A 105 -0.51 -3.65 -12.67
CA GLY A 105 -1.39 -2.51 -12.90
C GLY A 105 -0.83 -1.41 -13.79
N LEU A 106 0.50 -1.35 -13.95
CA LEU A 106 1.24 -0.42 -14.80
C LEU A 106 1.59 -0.98 -16.19
N GLY A 107 1.49 -2.29 -16.40
CA GLY A 107 1.82 -2.93 -17.68
C GLY A 107 0.75 -2.78 -18.78
N LYS A 108 -0.01 -1.68 -18.80
CA LYS A 108 -1.00 -1.36 -19.84
C LYS A 108 -0.74 0.00 -20.47
#